data_AF-A0A7V3UHB8-F1
#
_entry.id   AF-A0A7V3UHB8-F1
#
_cell.length_a   1.000
_cell.length_b   1.000
_cell.length_c   1.000
_cell.angle_alpha   90.00
_cell.angle_beta   90.00
_cell.angle_gamma   90.00
#
_symmetry.space_group_name_H-M   'P 1'
#
loop_
_entity.id
_entity.type
_entity.pdbx_description
1 polymer ?
#
loop_
_entity_poly.entity_id
_entity_poly.type
_entity_poly.pdbx_seq_one_letter_code
_entity_poly.pdbx_strand_id
1 'polypeptide(L)'
;MIAICRLCLSLGLTLLVFVSYPGLSEAQPPPETPYWNPGYEPPYPEDRRLPYPPTLPYPTVSPPPELRKVPYYFYPPPPRYDYPPPPKYSYPPPTYCPAPCYPPGPYYHRGYFSERGLYSYGLNLVYSRRCGEAIRIFRDFLYFYPYSSLADNAVYWTGECYYYMRNYHRAIHEFDKVLRRYPRGNKVPDAMLKKGYSYLSLGRYEVAFRILEDLIYRYPRSRPAHLARITLSRYRWGYPYPSYFPPYYCRPCYYN
;
A
#
# COMPACT_ATOMS: atom_id res chain seq x y z
N MET A 1 27.54 -46.32 -44.21
CA MET A 1 28.84 -45.65 -44.46
C MET A 1 28.81 -44.36 -43.64
N ILE A 2 29.58 -44.11 -42.59
CA ILE A 2 30.90 -44.58 -42.15
C ILE A 2 30.84 -44.86 -40.64
N ALA A 3 31.55 -45.91 -40.22
CA ALA A 3 31.56 -46.50 -38.89
C ALA A 3 32.26 -45.63 -37.83
N ILE A 4 31.68 -45.58 -36.63
CA ILE A 4 32.32 -45.03 -35.43
C ILE A 4 33.34 -46.07 -34.94
N CYS A 5 34.61 -45.82 -35.26
CA CYS A 5 35.72 -46.66 -34.86
C CYS A 5 36.19 -46.27 -33.45
N ARG A 6 36.13 -47.24 -32.52
CA ARG A 6 36.79 -47.19 -31.22
C ARG A 6 38.30 -47.28 -31.43
N LEU A 7 39.06 -46.21 -31.16
CA LEU A 7 40.43 -46.22 -30.63
C LEU A 7 40.98 -44.79 -30.62
N CYS A 8 41.23 -44.23 -29.43
CA CYS A 8 42.31 -43.29 -29.09
C CYS A 8 42.02 -42.65 -27.73
N LEU A 9 42.09 -43.50 -26.69
CA LEU A 9 42.42 -43.09 -25.33
C LEU A 9 43.96 -43.05 -25.26
N SER A 10 44.55 -41.88 -25.47
CA SER A 10 45.83 -41.43 -24.89
C SER A 10 46.31 -40.19 -25.65
N LEU A 11 47.01 -39.32 -24.93
CA LEU A 11 47.56 -38.03 -25.34
C LEU A 11 46.60 -36.85 -25.11
N GLY A 12 46.72 -36.31 -23.89
CA GLY A 12 46.18 -35.01 -23.51
C GLY A 12 46.81 -33.89 -24.32
N LEU A 13 46.10 -33.44 -25.35
CA LEU A 13 46.27 -32.10 -25.90
C LEU A 13 44.98 -31.33 -25.67
N THR A 14 45.05 -30.38 -24.74
CA THR A 14 44.09 -29.30 -24.59
C THR A 14 44.04 -28.50 -25.89
N LEU A 15 43.08 -28.81 -26.76
CA LEU A 15 42.68 -27.92 -27.85
C LEU A 15 42.00 -26.70 -27.23
N LEU A 16 42.81 -25.66 -26.95
CA LEU A 16 42.32 -24.30 -26.77
C LEU A 16 41.68 -23.87 -28.09
N VAL A 17 40.37 -24.06 -28.21
CA VAL A 17 39.57 -23.43 -29.25
C VAL A 17 39.55 -21.94 -28.94
N PHE A 18 40.51 -21.21 -29.52
CA PHE A 18 40.48 -19.76 -29.63
C PHE A 18 39.30 -19.39 -30.53
N VAL A 19 38.12 -19.21 -29.93
CA VAL A 19 37.01 -18.50 -30.56
C VAL A 19 37.42 -17.03 -30.62
N SER A 20 37.98 -16.63 -31.77
CA SER A 20 38.24 -15.25 -32.09
C SER A 20 36.89 -14.55 -32.31
N TYR A 21 36.51 -13.65 -31.41
CA TYR A 21 35.33 -12.78 -31.55
C TYR A 21 35.78 -11.47 -32.21
N PRO A 22 35.53 -11.23 -33.51
CA PRO A 22 35.63 -9.89 -34.06
C PRO A 22 34.35 -9.12 -33.70
N GLY A 23 34.48 -7.97 -33.03
CA GLY A 23 33.36 -7.01 -32.93
C GLY A 23 33.06 -6.37 -31.58
N LEU A 24 34.04 -6.20 -30.69
CA LEU A 24 33.93 -5.22 -29.60
C LEU A 24 34.19 -3.82 -30.16
N SER A 25 33.22 -3.26 -30.89
CA SER A 25 33.14 -1.83 -31.13
C SER A 25 32.57 -1.16 -29.88
N GLU A 26 33.31 -0.18 -29.38
CA GLU A 26 33.01 0.71 -28.25
C GLU A 26 31.51 0.92 -28.01
N ALA A 27 31.04 0.49 -26.83
CA ALA A 27 29.78 0.96 -26.29
C ALA A 27 29.91 2.46 -26.03
N GLN A 28 29.27 3.27 -26.87
CA GLN A 28 29.13 4.69 -26.60
C GLN A 28 28.41 4.87 -25.25
N PRO A 29 28.88 5.78 -24.37
CA PRO A 29 28.12 6.13 -23.19
C PRO A 29 26.73 6.62 -23.60
N PRO A 30 25.67 6.30 -22.84
CA PRO A 30 24.33 6.77 -23.16
C PRO A 30 24.34 8.31 -23.26
N PRO A 31 23.59 8.91 -24.20
CA PRO A 31 23.53 10.36 -24.31
C PRO A 31 23.06 10.92 -22.96
N GLU A 32 23.82 11.88 -22.44
CA GLU A 32 23.45 12.65 -21.27
C GLU A 32 22.05 13.24 -21.50
N THR A 33 21.05 12.70 -20.81
CA THR A 33 19.74 13.33 -20.75
C THR A 33 19.92 14.66 -20.00
N PRO A 34 19.62 15.83 -20.59
CA PRO A 34 19.58 17.06 -19.84
C PRO A 34 18.28 17.06 -19.01
N TYR A 35 18.31 16.38 -17.86
CA TYR A 35 17.32 16.64 -16.83
C TYR A 35 17.73 17.95 -16.16
N TRP A 36 16.87 18.96 -16.37
CA TRP A 36 16.90 20.31 -15.80
C TRP A 36 17.65 21.38 -16.61
N ASN A 37 16.90 22.10 -17.46
CA ASN A 37 17.28 23.41 -17.98
C ASN A 37 16.35 24.48 -17.35
N PRO A 38 16.83 25.38 -16.47
CA PRO A 38 15.99 26.35 -15.74
C PRO A 38 15.31 27.45 -16.57
N GLY A 39 15.30 27.35 -17.90
CA GLY A 39 14.80 28.40 -18.79
C GLY A 39 14.16 27.92 -20.09
N TYR A 40 13.70 26.67 -20.16
CA TYR A 40 13.00 26.15 -21.33
C TYR A 40 11.49 26.08 -21.08
N GLU A 41 10.76 27.14 -21.45
CA GLU A 41 9.29 27.07 -21.60
C GLU A 41 8.97 26.50 -22.99
N PRO A 42 8.24 25.38 -23.09
CA PRO A 42 7.75 24.94 -24.39
C PRO A 42 6.77 25.97 -24.95
N PRO A 43 6.79 26.27 -26.27
CA PRO A 43 5.84 27.21 -26.84
C PRO A 43 4.43 26.64 -26.68
N TYR A 44 3.58 27.38 -25.98
CA TYR A 44 2.14 27.17 -26.06
C TYR A 44 1.71 27.37 -27.52
N PRO A 45 0.86 26.51 -28.09
CA PRO A 45 0.29 26.79 -29.39
C PRO A 45 -0.69 27.96 -29.24
N GLU A 46 -0.20 29.16 -29.56
CA GLU A 46 -1.05 30.29 -29.89
C GLU A 46 -1.86 29.93 -31.15
N ASP A 47 -3.14 30.29 -31.14
CA ASP A 47 -4.13 30.02 -32.19
C ASP A 47 -4.58 28.57 -32.41
N ARG A 48 -5.48 28.14 -31.52
CA ARG A 48 -6.70 27.49 -31.99
C ARG A 48 -7.91 28.00 -31.21
N ARG A 49 -8.65 28.94 -31.80
CA ARG A 49 -10.03 29.27 -31.41
C ARG A 49 -10.88 28.01 -31.58
N LEU A 50 -10.93 27.15 -30.57
CA LEU A 50 -12.02 26.20 -30.43
C LEU A 50 -13.25 27.01 -30.01
N PRO A 51 -14.37 26.95 -30.74
CA PRO A 51 -15.59 27.59 -30.28
C PRO A 51 -15.95 27.00 -28.92
N TYR A 52 -16.17 27.87 -27.93
CA TYR A 52 -16.72 27.46 -26.65
C TYR A 52 -17.96 26.58 -26.91
N PRO A 53 -18.11 25.45 -26.20
CA PRO A 53 -19.35 24.68 -26.32
C PRO A 53 -20.52 25.59 -25.96
N PRO A 54 -21.66 25.51 -26.68
CA PRO A 54 -22.84 26.29 -26.34
C PRO A 54 -23.18 26.07 -24.87
N THR A 55 -23.37 27.15 -24.13
CA THR A 55 -23.85 27.12 -22.75
C THR A 55 -25.16 26.36 -22.73
N LEU A 56 -25.17 25.15 -22.17
CA LEU A 56 -26.42 24.44 -21.91
C LEU A 56 -27.26 25.33 -20.99
N PRO A 57 -28.55 25.59 -21.29
CA PRO A 57 -29.41 26.28 -20.36
C PRO A 57 -29.45 25.47 -19.07
N TYR A 58 -29.13 26.12 -17.94
CA TYR A 58 -29.27 25.53 -16.62
C TYR A 58 -30.71 24.98 -16.49
N PRO A 59 -30.90 23.76 -15.97
CA PRO A 59 -32.24 23.27 -15.69
C PRO A 59 -32.91 24.24 -14.73
N THR A 60 -34.06 24.78 -15.13
CA THR A 60 -34.91 25.61 -14.27
C THR A 60 -35.30 24.73 -13.08
N VAL A 61 -34.63 24.92 -11.94
CA VAL A 61 -34.97 24.23 -10.71
C VAL A 61 -36.32 24.81 -10.28
N SER A 62 -37.38 24.00 -10.38
CA SER A 62 -38.68 24.32 -9.81
C SER A 62 -38.49 24.70 -8.34
N PRO A 63 -39.11 25.79 -7.84
CA PRO A 63 -39.02 26.13 -6.44
C PRO A 63 -39.52 24.96 -5.59
N PRO A 64 -38.87 24.67 -4.44
CA PRO A 64 -39.28 23.57 -3.57
C PRO A 64 -40.74 23.78 -3.11
N PRO A 65 -41.54 22.71 -2.99
CA PRO A 65 -42.90 22.82 -2.51
C PRO A 65 -42.90 23.43 -1.10
N GLU A 66 -43.80 24.39 -0.91
CA GLU A 66 -44.00 25.13 0.33
C GLU A 66 -44.06 24.16 1.53
N LEU A 67 -43.24 24.43 2.55
CA LEU A 67 -43.14 23.63 3.76
C LEU A 67 -44.54 23.37 4.33
N ARG A 68 -45.05 22.15 4.12
CA ARG A 68 -46.27 21.69 4.76
C ARG A 68 -46.01 21.74 6.26
N LYS A 69 -46.63 22.70 6.94
CA LYS A 69 -46.57 22.89 8.40
C LYS A 69 -47.03 21.60 9.06
N VAL A 70 -46.09 20.74 9.43
CA VAL A 70 -46.37 19.57 10.26
C VAL A 70 -46.62 20.07 11.68
N PRO A 71 -47.72 19.66 12.35
CA PRO A 71 -47.98 20.06 13.72
C PRO A 71 -46.83 19.56 14.59
N TYR A 72 -46.26 20.49 15.36
CA TYR A 72 -45.17 20.21 16.29
C TYR A 72 -45.70 19.25 17.36
N TYR A 73 -45.34 17.97 17.28
CA TYR A 73 -45.60 17.04 18.38
C TYR A 73 -44.81 17.53 19.59
N PHE A 74 -45.54 17.99 20.60
CA PHE A 74 -45.01 18.42 21.88
C PHE A 74 -44.49 17.19 22.62
N TYR A 75 -43.22 16.87 22.46
CA TYR A 75 -42.58 15.86 23.28
C TYR A 75 -42.45 16.43 24.70
N PRO A 76 -43.02 15.77 25.74
CA PRO A 76 -42.84 16.22 27.10
C PRO A 76 -41.34 16.21 27.44
N PRO A 77 -40.84 17.21 28.17
CA PRO A 77 -39.45 17.22 28.60
C PRO A 77 -39.17 15.97 29.43
N PRO A 78 -37.98 15.35 29.30
CA PRO A 78 -37.63 14.20 30.11
C PRO A 78 -37.70 14.57 31.60
N PRO A 79 -38.10 13.64 32.48
CA PRO A 79 -38.15 13.89 33.91
C PRO A 79 -36.75 14.31 34.40
N ARG A 80 -36.70 15.39 35.19
CA ARG A 80 -35.47 15.79 35.88
C ARG A 80 -35.15 14.73 36.92
N TYR A 81 -34.17 13.90 36.63
CA TYR A 81 -33.55 13.08 37.67
C TYR A 81 -32.70 14.01 38.53
N ASP A 82 -33.12 14.23 39.78
CA ASP A 82 -32.29 14.82 40.82
C ASP A 82 -31.17 13.82 41.14
N TYR A 83 -30.12 13.85 40.32
CA TYR A 83 -28.91 13.09 40.63
C TYR A 83 -28.36 13.60 41.96
N PRO A 84 -28.07 12.71 42.93
CA PRO A 84 -27.42 13.14 44.16
C PRO A 84 -26.11 13.84 43.79
N PRO A 85 -25.74 14.94 44.48
CA PRO A 85 -24.49 15.61 44.22
C PRO A 85 -23.35 14.59 44.35
N PRO A 86 -22.37 14.58 43.43
CA PRO A 86 -21.28 13.63 43.50
C PRO A 86 -20.61 13.76 44.88
N PRO A 87 -20.25 12.63 45.53
CA PRO A 87 -19.56 12.68 46.80
C PRO A 87 -18.31 13.56 46.65
N LYS A 88 -18.15 14.51 47.58
CA LYS A 88 -16.96 15.37 47.65
C LYS A 88 -15.76 14.51 48.04
N TYR A 89 -15.14 13.86 47.07
CA TYR A 89 -13.83 13.27 47.25
C TYR A 89 -12.84 14.41 47.42
N SER A 90 -12.46 14.68 48.67
CA SER A 90 -11.22 15.39 48.95
C SER A 90 -10.09 14.48 48.49
N TYR A 91 -9.61 14.69 47.27
CA TYR A 91 -8.37 14.07 46.84
C TYR A 91 -7.29 14.50 47.85
N PRO A 92 -6.58 13.56 48.50
CA PRO A 92 -5.40 13.94 49.25
C PRO A 92 -4.49 14.75 48.32
N PRO A 93 -3.77 15.77 48.84
CA PRO A 93 -2.85 16.54 48.01
C PRO A 93 -1.92 15.56 47.29
N PRO A 94 -1.59 15.77 46.01
CA PRO A 94 -0.78 14.83 45.24
C PRO A 94 0.57 14.70 45.93
N THR A 95 0.75 13.64 46.71
CA THR A 95 2.07 13.13 47.04
C THR A 95 2.67 12.76 45.71
N TYR A 96 3.64 13.56 45.28
CA TYR A 96 4.38 13.43 44.04
C TYR A 96 4.83 11.97 43.84
N CYS A 97 4.07 11.20 43.06
CA CYS A 97 4.54 9.95 42.49
C CYS A 97 5.03 10.29 41.08
N PRO A 98 6.35 10.35 40.85
CA PRO A 98 6.87 10.71 39.54
C PRO A 98 6.66 9.54 38.58
N ALA A 99 5.68 9.66 37.67
CA ALA A 99 5.49 8.81 36.49
C ALA A 99 5.32 7.29 36.77
N PRO A 100 4.74 6.50 35.83
CA PRO A 100 4.71 5.05 36.00
C PRO A 100 6.13 4.47 36.05
N CYS A 101 6.39 3.72 37.11
CA CYS A 101 7.58 2.91 37.34
C CYS A 101 7.68 1.82 36.26
N TYR A 102 8.22 2.16 35.08
CA TYR A 102 8.76 1.17 34.15
C TYR A 102 10.27 1.13 34.34
N PRO A 103 10.90 -0.04 34.60
CA PRO A 103 12.34 -0.09 34.60
C PRO A 103 12.82 0.28 33.19
N PRO A 104 13.71 1.27 33.04
CA PRO A 104 14.35 1.51 31.76
C PRO A 104 15.14 0.24 31.42
N GLY A 105 14.69 -0.49 30.40
CA GLY A 105 15.50 -1.52 29.78
C GLY A 105 16.87 -0.92 29.42
N PRO A 106 17.96 -1.69 29.55
CA PRO A 106 19.28 -1.12 29.49
C PRO A 106 19.52 -0.58 28.07
N TYR A 107 19.93 0.69 27.98
CA TYR A 107 20.39 1.41 26.77
C TYR A 107 19.34 1.96 25.80
N TYR A 108 18.60 3.00 26.19
CA TYR A 108 17.82 3.83 25.26
C TYR A 108 18.09 5.33 25.48
N HIS A 109 19.23 5.82 24.96
CA HIS A 109 19.66 7.23 25.13
C HIS A 109 18.84 8.21 24.29
N ARG A 110 18.04 9.04 24.99
CA ARG A 110 17.83 10.51 24.92
C ARG A 110 17.92 11.34 23.62
N GLY A 111 18.10 10.79 22.42
CA GLY A 111 18.14 11.58 21.17
C GLY A 111 17.49 10.93 19.94
N TYR A 112 17.16 9.63 20.01
CA TYR A 112 16.85 8.83 18.81
C TYR A 112 15.37 8.57 18.50
N PHE A 113 14.45 9.00 19.36
CA PHE A 113 13.05 8.58 19.23
C PHE A 113 12.09 9.75 19.11
N SER A 114 12.36 10.71 18.21
CA SER A 114 11.23 11.42 17.60
C SER A 114 10.35 10.42 16.86
N GLU A 115 9.05 10.67 16.76
CA GLU A 115 8.11 9.86 15.97
C GLU A 115 8.71 9.51 14.60
N ARG A 116 9.17 10.53 13.88
CA ARG A 116 9.81 10.37 12.57
C ARG A 116 11.11 9.57 12.63
N GLY A 117 11.95 9.78 13.64
CA GLY A 117 13.23 9.08 13.80
C GLY A 117 13.04 7.58 14.03
N LEU A 118 12.16 7.21 14.95
CA LEU A 118 11.83 5.82 15.26
C LEU A 118 11.25 5.10 14.04
N TYR A 119 10.30 5.74 13.36
CA TYR A 119 9.70 5.20 12.14
C TYR A 119 10.74 5.02 11.01
N SER A 120 11.59 6.03 10.79
CA SER A 120 12.64 5.97 9.75
C SER A 120 13.67 4.88 10.03
N TYR A 121 14.03 4.68 11.31
CA TYR A 121 14.89 3.58 11.72
C TYR A 121 14.26 2.22 11.43
N GLY A 122 12.98 2.04 11.76
CA GLY A 122 12.23 0.84 11.44
C GLY A 122 12.21 0.55 9.94
N LEU A 123 11.96 1.57 9.11
CA LEU A 123 12.00 1.45 7.65
C LEU A 123 13.36 1.00 7.12
N ASN A 124 14.45 1.57 7.63
CA ASN A 124 15.79 1.16 7.22
C ASN A 124 16.03 -0.33 7.48
N LEU A 125 15.56 -0.84 8.63
CA LEU A 125 15.66 -2.27 8.95
C LEU A 125 14.82 -3.13 7.98
N VAL A 126 13.63 -2.67 7.57
CA VAL A 126 12.83 -3.35 6.53
C VAL A 126 13.61 -3.45 5.22
N TYR A 127 14.19 -2.33 4.77
CA TYR A 127 14.96 -2.27 3.52
C TYR A 127 16.22 -3.12 3.58
N SER A 128 16.88 -3.20 4.74
CA SER A 128 18.01 -4.11 4.99
C SER A 128 17.59 -5.57 5.22
N ARG A 129 16.31 -5.93 5.03
CA ARG A 129 15.75 -7.28 5.25
C ARG A 129 15.86 -7.81 6.69
N ARG A 130 16.19 -6.96 7.66
CA ARG A 130 16.26 -7.27 9.09
C ARG A 130 14.86 -7.25 9.73
N CYS A 131 14.00 -8.13 9.23
CA CYS A 131 12.56 -8.11 9.53
C CYS A 131 12.25 -8.34 11.02
N GLY A 132 13.00 -9.21 11.71
CA GLY A 132 12.80 -9.47 13.14
C GLY A 132 13.03 -8.23 14.01
N GLU A 133 14.06 -7.43 13.68
CA GLU A 133 14.36 -6.19 14.37
C GLU A 133 13.37 -5.09 14.00
N ALA A 134 13.04 -4.95 12.71
CA ALA A 134 12.05 -3.99 12.24
C ALA A 134 10.70 -4.15 12.97
N ILE A 135 10.23 -5.40 13.15
CA ILE A 135 9.00 -5.70 13.88
C ILE A 135 9.08 -5.20 15.33
N ARG A 136 10.21 -5.37 16.03
CA ARG A 136 10.39 -4.86 17.40
C ARG A 136 10.30 -3.34 17.42
N ILE A 137 10.98 -2.67 16.49
CA ILE A 137 10.98 -1.20 16.37
C ILE A 137 9.58 -0.65 16.06
N PHE A 138 8.82 -1.28 15.16
CA PHE A 138 7.45 -0.84 14.89
C PHE A 138 6.48 -1.15 16.03
N ARG A 139 6.71 -2.21 16.81
CA ARG A 139 5.95 -2.46 18.03
C ARG A 139 6.19 -1.35 19.06
N ASP A 140 7.45 -0.96 19.25
CA ASP A 140 7.81 0.13 20.15
C ASP A 140 7.23 1.46 19.62
N PHE A 141 7.26 1.69 18.31
CA PHE A 141 6.62 2.84 17.67
C PHE A 141 5.11 2.91 17.99
N LEU A 142 4.39 1.81 17.84
CA LEU A 142 2.96 1.76 18.12
C LEU A 142 2.62 1.89 19.61
N TYR A 143 3.56 1.55 20.49
CA TYR A 143 3.44 1.75 21.92
C TYR A 143 3.62 3.22 22.31
N PHE A 144 4.67 3.87 21.81
CA PHE A 144 4.96 5.27 22.14
C PHE A 144 4.11 6.28 21.35
N TYR A 145 3.70 5.94 20.13
CA TYR A 145 2.99 6.81 19.20
C TYR A 145 1.69 6.19 18.65
N PRO A 146 0.74 5.78 19.52
CA PRO A 146 -0.46 5.05 19.10
C PRO A 146 -1.45 5.85 18.24
N TYR A 147 -1.36 7.19 18.28
CA TYR A 147 -2.23 8.11 17.52
C TYR A 147 -1.51 8.80 16.36
N SER A 148 -0.28 8.36 16.06
CA SER A 148 0.49 8.88 14.94
C SER A 148 -0.23 8.69 13.60
N SER A 149 -0.08 9.67 12.70
CA SER A 149 -0.49 9.52 11.29
C SER A 149 0.28 8.42 10.54
N LEU A 150 1.40 7.94 11.10
CA LEU A 150 2.22 6.84 10.61
C LEU A 150 1.90 5.50 11.30
N ALA A 151 0.94 5.45 12.21
CA ALA A 151 0.61 4.22 12.94
C ALA A 151 0.06 3.12 11.99
N ASP A 152 -0.73 3.49 10.98
CA ASP A 152 -1.18 2.57 9.94
C ASP A 152 -0.02 2.02 9.10
N ASN A 153 0.96 2.89 8.80
CA ASN A 153 2.18 2.56 8.11
C ASN A 153 3.03 1.57 8.90
N ALA A 154 3.23 1.79 10.20
CA ALA A 154 4.00 0.90 11.06
C ALA A 154 3.40 -0.52 11.12
N VAL A 155 2.08 -0.64 11.22
CA VAL A 155 1.39 -1.93 11.16
C VAL A 155 1.54 -2.57 9.78
N TYR A 156 1.40 -1.79 8.69
CA TYR A 156 1.61 -2.28 7.33
C TYR A 156 3.02 -2.85 7.13
N TRP A 157 4.06 -2.15 7.58
CA TRP A 157 5.45 -2.61 7.46
C TRP A 157 5.74 -3.85 8.31
N THR A 158 5.08 -3.99 9.45
CA THR A 158 5.10 -5.23 10.24
C THR A 158 4.53 -6.40 9.43
N GLY A 159 3.42 -6.19 8.72
CA GLY A 159 2.85 -7.18 7.80
C GLY A 159 3.78 -7.52 6.64
N GLU A 160 4.43 -6.53 6.02
CA GLU A 160 5.43 -6.73 4.97
C GLU A 160 6.62 -7.56 5.46
N CYS A 161 7.11 -7.32 6.67
CA CYS A 161 8.16 -8.12 7.29
C CYS A 161 7.75 -9.59 7.42
N TYR A 162 6.54 -9.86 7.92
CA TYR A 162 6.03 -11.23 7.99
C TYR A 162 5.86 -11.86 6.60
N TYR A 163 5.44 -11.09 5.61
CA TYR A 163 5.34 -11.54 4.23
C TYR A 163 6.71 -11.95 3.67
N TYR A 164 7.76 -11.14 3.89
CA TYR A 164 9.12 -11.47 3.46
C TYR A 164 9.69 -12.71 4.16
N MET A 165 9.33 -12.91 5.42
CA MET A 165 9.64 -14.13 6.17
C MET A 165 8.78 -15.33 5.76
N ARG A 166 7.92 -15.22 4.74
CA ARG A 166 6.96 -16.23 4.28
C ARG A 166 5.96 -16.67 5.35
N ASN A 167 5.81 -15.88 6.42
CA ASN A 167 4.81 -16.11 7.45
C ASN A 167 3.50 -15.41 7.04
N TYR A 168 2.86 -15.96 6.02
CA TYR A 168 1.68 -15.34 5.40
C TYR A 168 0.49 -15.24 6.36
N HIS A 169 0.33 -16.18 7.29
CA HIS A 169 -0.72 -16.10 8.31
C HIS A 169 -0.56 -14.87 9.22
N ARG A 170 0.66 -14.62 9.71
CA ARG A 170 0.93 -13.40 10.51
C ARG A 170 0.84 -12.14 9.66
N ALA A 171 1.31 -12.19 8.40
CA ALA A 171 1.19 -11.07 7.48
C ALA A 171 -0.28 -10.66 7.28
N ILE A 172 -1.16 -11.62 7.00
CA ILE A 172 -2.62 -11.40 6.87
C ILE A 172 -3.18 -10.77 8.15
N HIS A 173 -2.78 -11.26 9.32
CA HIS A 173 -3.24 -10.71 10.60
C HIS A 173 -2.86 -9.24 10.77
N GLU A 174 -1.63 -8.85 10.42
CA GLU A 174 -1.21 -7.45 10.49
C GLU A 174 -1.91 -6.58 9.43
N PHE A 175 -2.04 -7.07 8.18
CA PHE A 175 -2.80 -6.33 7.16
C PHE A 175 -4.26 -6.13 7.58
N ASP A 176 -4.89 -7.12 8.21
CA ASP A 176 -6.23 -6.99 8.78
C ASP A 176 -6.33 -5.93 9.86
N LYS A 177 -5.28 -5.76 10.69
CA LYS A 177 -5.25 -4.65 11.65
C LYS A 177 -5.23 -3.31 10.94
N VAL A 178 -4.51 -3.16 9.83
CA VAL A 178 -4.55 -1.93 9.03
C VAL A 178 -5.98 -1.63 8.60
N LEU A 179 -6.67 -2.61 8.00
CA LEU A 179 -8.04 -2.46 7.50
C LEU A 179 -9.06 -2.13 8.59
N ARG A 180 -8.94 -2.76 9.77
CA ARG A 180 -9.91 -2.59 10.87
C ARG A 180 -9.65 -1.36 11.72
N ARG A 181 -8.38 -1.09 12.06
CA ARG A 181 -8.02 0.00 12.99
C ARG A 181 -7.84 1.33 12.28
N TYR A 182 -7.46 1.32 11.00
CA TYR A 182 -7.19 2.52 10.21
C TYR A 182 -7.96 2.49 8.88
N PRO A 183 -9.31 2.42 8.90
CA PRO A 183 -10.12 2.25 7.67
C PRO A 183 -10.00 3.41 6.67
N ARG A 184 -9.52 4.59 7.13
CA ARG A 184 -9.24 5.77 6.29
C ARG A 184 -7.74 6.02 6.10
N GLY A 185 -6.88 5.09 6.54
CA GLY A 185 -5.43 5.19 6.45
C GLY A 185 -4.95 5.12 5.00
N ASN A 186 -3.82 5.76 4.71
CA ASN A 186 -3.28 5.78 3.35
C ASN A 186 -2.72 4.40 2.94
N LYS A 187 -2.47 3.51 3.90
CA LYS A 187 -2.01 2.13 3.68
C LYS A 187 -3.11 1.10 3.51
N VAL A 188 -4.38 1.49 3.57
CA VAL A 188 -5.48 0.54 3.35
C VAL A 188 -5.40 -0.16 1.98
N PRO A 189 -5.22 0.54 0.84
CA PRO A 189 -5.15 -0.12 -0.46
C PRO A 189 -3.92 -1.03 -0.60
N ASP A 190 -2.77 -0.60 -0.06
CA ASP A 190 -1.53 -1.38 -0.05
C ASP A 190 -1.71 -2.66 0.80
N ALA A 191 -2.32 -2.55 1.98
CA ALA A 191 -2.60 -3.68 2.86
C ALA A 191 -3.58 -4.68 2.25
N MET A 192 -4.63 -4.22 1.54
CA MET A 192 -5.54 -5.12 0.82
C MET A 192 -4.80 -5.92 -0.25
N LEU A 193 -3.93 -5.27 -1.03
CA LEU A 193 -3.14 -5.94 -2.07
C LEU A 193 -2.25 -7.03 -1.46
N LYS A 194 -1.51 -6.68 -0.40
CA LYS A 194 -0.58 -7.59 0.26
C LYS A 194 -1.29 -8.71 1.01
N LYS A 195 -2.47 -8.45 1.58
CA LYS A 195 -3.35 -9.49 2.12
C LYS A 195 -3.77 -10.47 1.02
N GLY A 196 -4.20 -9.96 -0.14
CA GLY A 196 -4.52 -10.78 -1.31
C GLY A 196 -3.33 -11.64 -1.74
N TYR A 197 -2.15 -11.06 -1.88
CA TYR A 197 -0.91 -11.80 -2.21
C TYR A 197 -0.56 -12.86 -1.18
N SER A 198 -0.73 -12.56 0.11
CA SER A 198 -0.51 -13.54 1.18
C SER A 198 -1.44 -14.74 1.05
N TYR A 199 -2.71 -14.54 0.69
CA TYR A 199 -3.63 -15.66 0.42
C TYR A 199 -3.27 -16.43 -0.85
N LEU A 200 -2.78 -15.78 -1.90
CA LEU A 200 -2.25 -16.46 -3.10
C LEU A 200 -1.07 -17.36 -2.73
N SER A 201 -0.15 -16.87 -1.89
CA SER A 201 0.99 -17.65 -1.42
C SER A 201 0.60 -18.83 -0.52
N LEU A 202 -0.59 -18.78 0.09
CA LEU A 202 -1.18 -19.90 0.83
C LEU A 202 -2.04 -20.83 -0.05
N GLY A 203 -2.14 -20.58 -1.36
CA GLY A 203 -2.99 -21.36 -2.28
C GLY A 203 -4.49 -21.14 -2.09
N ARG A 204 -4.91 -20.12 -1.34
CA ARG A 204 -6.33 -19.79 -1.09
C ARG A 204 -6.84 -18.79 -2.13
N TYR A 205 -6.91 -19.23 -3.37
CA TYR A 205 -7.17 -18.37 -4.53
C TYR A 205 -8.54 -17.68 -4.47
N GLU A 206 -9.59 -18.37 -4.04
CA GLU A 206 -10.96 -17.82 -3.98
C GLU A 206 -11.07 -16.67 -2.99
N VAL A 207 -10.31 -16.73 -1.89
CA VAL A 207 -10.24 -15.65 -0.89
C VAL A 207 -9.41 -14.50 -1.43
N ALA A 208 -8.26 -14.80 -2.03
CA ALA A 208 -7.39 -13.80 -2.61
C ALA A 208 -8.10 -12.99 -3.70
N PHE A 209 -8.80 -13.65 -4.63
CA PHE A 209 -9.46 -12.98 -5.74
C PHE A 209 -10.55 -12.03 -5.27
N ARG A 210 -11.38 -12.46 -4.30
CA ARG A 210 -12.39 -11.58 -3.70
C ARG A 210 -11.78 -10.33 -3.08
N ILE A 211 -10.65 -10.46 -2.38
CA ILE A 211 -9.96 -9.31 -1.77
C ILE A 211 -9.39 -8.37 -2.85
N LEU A 212 -8.80 -8.92 -3.91
CA LEU A 212 -8.22 -8.12 -5.00
C LEU A 212 -9.31 -7.42 -5.82
N GLU A 213 -10.45 -8.07 -6.06
CA GLU A 213 -11.63 -7.47 -6.70
C GLU A 213 -12.23 -6.35 -5.86
N ASP A 214 -12.35 -6.59 -4.55
CA ASP A 214 -12.82 -5.59 -3.59
C ASP A 214 -11.89 -4.36 -3.54
N LEU A 215 -10.57 -4.57 -3.61
CA LEU A 215 -9.58 -3.49 -3.74
C LEU A 215 -9.80 -2.67 -5.03
N ILE A 216 -10.03 -3.34 -6.17
CA ILE A 216 -10.29 -2.67 -7.44
C ILE A 216 -11.59 -1.87 -7.38
N TYR A 217 -12.62 -2.42 -6.75
CA TYR A 217 -13.91 -1.77 -6.60
C TYR A 217 -13.84 -0.53 -5.70
N ARG A 218 -13.20 -0.64 -4.52
CA ARG A 218 -13.13 0.46 -3.55
C ARG A 218 -12.11 1.54 -3.91
N TYR A 219 -11.00 1.16 -4.55
CA TYR A 219 -9.88 2.07 -4.83
C TYR A 219 -9.45 2.03 -6.31
N PRO A 220 -10.35 2.28 -7.28
CA PRO A 220 -10.14 1.97 -8.69
C PRO A 220 -8.97 2.72 -9.35
N ARG A 221 -8.63 3.91 -8.85
CA ARG A 221 -7.53 4.76 -9.35
C ARG A 221 -6.21 4.60 -8.59
N SER A 222 -6.18 3.74 -7.57
CA SER A 222 -4.98 3.53 -6.77
C SER A 222 -3.96 2.64 -7.50
N ARG A 223 -2.67 2.87 -7.26
CA ARG A 223 -1.60 1.99 -7.78
C ARG A 223 -1.81 0.52 -7.37
N PRO A 224 -2.19 0.20 -6.11
CA PRO A 224 -2.49 -1.18 -5.71
C PRO A 224 -3.63 -1.82 -6.51
N ALA A 225 -4.68 -1.07 -6.86
CA ALA A 225 -5.76 -1.60 -7.69
C ALA A 225 -5.29 -1.94 -9.11
N HIS A 226 -4.40 -1.14 -9.69
CA HIS A 226 -3.80 -1.47 -10.99
C HIS A 226 -3.00 -2.79 -10.92
N LEU A 227 -2.18 -2.96 -9.88
CA LEU A 227 -1.45 -4.22 -9.64
C LEU A 227 -2.41 -5.40 -9.44
N ALA A 228 -3.49 -5.22 -8.67
CA ALA A 228 -4.50 -6.25 -8.45
C ALA A 228 -5.14 -6.72 -9.77
N ARG A 229 -5.44 -5.81 -10.71
CA ARG A 229 -5.95 -6.18 -12.04
C ARG A 229 -4.97 -7.08 -12.76
N ILE A 230 -3.70 -6.67 -12.83
CA ILE A 230 -2.62 -7.46 -13.48
C ILE A 230 -2.50 -8.85 -12.84
N THR A 231 -2.56 -8.91 -11.51
CA THR A 231 -2.51 -10.20 -10.79
C THR A 231 -3.69 -11.08 -11.15
N LEU A 232 -4.93 -10.60 -11.03
CA LEU A 232 -6.13 -11.38 -11.36
C LEU A 232 -6.11 -11.90 -12.79
N SER A 233 -5.75 -11.01 -13.72
CA SER A 233 -5.51 -11.30 -15.13
C SER A 233 -4.57 -12.49 -15.34
N ARG A 234 -3.40 -12.47 -14.68
CA ARG A 234 -2.40 -13.56 -14.76
C ARG A 234 -2.96 -14.90 -14.27
N TYR A 235 -3.69 -14.90 -13.15
CA TYR A 235 -4.19 -16.13 -12.55
C TYR A 235 -5.44 -16.69 -13.24
N ARG A 236 -6.29 -15.85 -13.83
CA ARG A 236 -7.51 -16.32 -14.53
C ARG A 236 -7.23 -16.86 -15.93
N TRP A 237 -6.24 -16.30 -16.63
CA TRP A 237 -6.02 -16.58 -18.05
C TRP A 237 -4.69 -17.28 -18.35
N GLY A 238 -3.85 -17.56 -17.34
CA GLY A 238 -2.59 -18.29 -17.53
C GLY A 238 -1.49 -17.58 -18.32
N TYR A 239 -1.69 -16.33 -18.79
CA TYR A 239 -0.75 -15.59 -19.65
C TYR A 239 -0.64 -14.08 -19.32
N PRO A 240 0.51 -13.43 -19.61
CA PRO A 240 0.77 -12.02 -19.27
C PRO A 240 0.00 -11.06 -20.19
N TYR A 241 -0.62 -10.02 -19.61
CA TYR A 241 -1.42 -9.04 -20.37
C TYR A 241 -0.55 -8.03 -21.14
N PRO A 242 -0.94 -7.65 -22.38
CA PRO A 242 -0.37 -6.52 -23.09
C PRO A 242 -0.79 -5.20 -22.43
N SER A 243 0.09 -4.21 -22.49
CA SER A 243 0.07 -2.92 -21.78
C SER A 243 -1.01 -1.92 -22.22
N TYR A 244 -2.08 -2.35 -22.90
CA TYR A 244 -3.12 -1.44 -23.37
C TYR A 244 -4.52 -1.97 -23.05
N PHE A 245 -5.16 -1.33 -22.06
CA PHE A 245 -6.59 -1.53 -21.77
C PHE A 245 -7.41 -0.50 -22.54
N PRO A 246 -8.27 -0.88 -23.50
CA PRO A 246 -9.30 0.03 -24.00
C PRO A 246 -10.36 0.27 -22.90
N PRO A 247 -11.06 1.41 -22.90
CA PRO A 247 -11.91 1.85 -21.78
C PRO A 247 -13.21 1.05 -21.58
N TYR A 248 -13.49 0.03 -22.39
CA TYR A 248 -14.80 -0.62 -22.44
C TYR A 248 -14.64 -2.14 -22.38
N TYR A 249 -14.58 -2.70 -21.18
CA TYR A 249 -14.91 -4.12 -21.02
C TYR A 249 -16.42 -4.27 -21.18
N CYS A 250 -16.87 -4.64 -22.38
CA CYS A 250 -18.07 -5.44 -22.51
C CYS A 250 -17.82 -6.76 -21.77
N ARG A 251 -18.67 -7.07 -20.78
CA ARG A 251 -18.76 -8.43 -20.24
C ARG A 251 -19.08 -9.38 -21.40
N PRO A 252 -18.48 -10.59 -21.47
CA PRO A 252 -19.05 -11.63 -22.29
C PRO A 252 -20.40 -11.99 -21.66
N CYS A 253 -21.48 -11.73 -22.39
CA CYS A 253 -22.79 -12.29 -22.12
C CYS A 253 -22.68 -13.80 -22.30
N TYR A 254 -22.42 -14.53 -21.20
CA TYR A 254 -22.72 -15.95 -21.14
C TYR A 254 -24.17 -16.08 -20.67
N TYR A 255 -25.07 -16.44 -21.59
CA TYR A 255 -26.05 -17.53 -21.47
C TYR A 255 -27.11 -17.42 -22.58
N ASN A 256 -27.22 -18.53 -23.33
CA ASN A 256 -28.32 -19.07 -24.15
C ASN A 256 -29.21 -18.12 -24.97
#